data_AF-A0A931ZYC2-F1
#
_entry.id   AF-A0A931ZYC2-F1
#
_cell.length_a   1.000
_cell.length_b   1.000
_cell.length_c   1.000
_cell.angle_alpha   90.00
_cell.angle_beta   90.00
_cell.angle_gamma   90.00
#
_symmetry.space_group_name_H-M   'P 1'
#
loop_
_entity.id
_entity.type
_entity.pdbx_description
1 polymer ?
#
loop_
_entity_poly.entity_id
_entity_poly.type
_entity_poly.pdbx_seq_one_letter_code
_entity_poly.pdbx_strand_id
1 'polypeptide(L)'
;WPLLAELRGVERERVLRCGRCGTAWRAQWLRCTYCGEARHGQLGALAAAAGLESRKAETCATCRYYLKSVAALTPLSHLDLLVTDLETVELDVAARERGYGRPPASGYRVTCRVAPA
;
A
#
# COMPACT_ATOMS: atom_id res chain seq x y z
N TRP A 1 -0.10 -2.06 -11.36
CA TRP A 1 0.68 -2.04 -10.12
C TRP A 1 -0.13 -2.61 -8.96
N PRO A 2 0.48 -3.16 -7.90
CA PRO A 2 -0.28 -3.63 -6.75
C PRO A 2 -1.02 -2.48 -6.09
N LEU A 3 -2.15 -2.80 -5.44
CA LEU A 3 -2.91 -1.86 -4.63
C LEU A 3 -2.26 -1.68 -3.26
N LEU A 4 -1.96 -2.81 -2.61
CA LEU A 4 -1.29 -2.87 -1.32
C LEU A 4 -0.49 -4.17 -1.19
N ALA A 5 0.37 -4.24 -0.19
CA ALA A 5 0.99 -5.47 0.29
C ALA A 5 0.24 -6.01 1.52
N GLU A 6 0.04 -7.30 1.54
CA GLU A 6 -0.56 -8.03 2.65
C GLU A 6 0.56 -8.81 3.35
N LEU A 7 0.71 -8.61 4.66
CA LEU A 7 1.68 -9.31 5.50
C LEU A 7 0.96 -10.48 6.17
N ARG A 8 1.11 -11.67 5.61
CA ARG A 8 0.28 -12.84 5.91
C ARG A 8 0.85 -13.72 7.00
N GLY A 9 -0.04 -14.12 7.92
CA GLY A 9 0.27 -15.09 8.97
C GLY A 9 1.31 -14.59 9.97
N VAL A 10 1.78 -15.51 10.82
CA VAL A 10 2.74 -15.19 11.90
C VAL A 10 4.12 -14.81 11.33
N GLU A 11 4.55 -15.49 10.27
CA GLU A 11 5.81 -15.22 9.56
C GLU A 11 5.78 -13.91 8.73
N ARG A 12 4.64 -13.20 8.73
CA ARG A 12 4.42 -11.94 8.01
C ARG A 12 4.87 -12.03 6.55
N GLU A 13 4.48 -13.08 5.83
CA GLU A 13 4.85 -13.22 4.42
C GLU A 13 4.34 -12.00 3.62
N ARG A 14 5.24 -11.32 2.90
CA ARG A 14 4.89 -10.14 2.09
C ARG A 14 4.31 -10.55 0.74
N VAL A 15 3.01 -10.35 0.58
CA VAL A 15 2.26 -10.69 -0.63
C VAL A 15 1.66 -9.44 -1.25
N LEU A 16 1.98 -9.17 -2.51
CA LEU A 16 1.40 -8.07 -3.26
C LEU A 16 0.03 -8.45 -3.80
N ARG A 17 -0.91 -7.50 -3.77
CA ARG A 17 -2.29 -7.72 -4.20
C ARG A 17 -2.66 -6.79 -5.35
N CYS A 18 -3.22 -7.34 -6.42
CA CYS A 18 -3.78 -6.55 -7.52
C CYS A 18 -5.15 -5.99 -7.13
N GLY A 19 -5.32 -4.66 -7.16
CA GLY A 19 -6.62 -4.03 -6.91
C GLY A 19 -7.67 -4.31 -7.98
N ARG A 20 -7.27 -4.71 -9.21
CA ARG A 20 -8.19 -4.96 -10.32
C ARG A 20 -8.83 -6.35 -10.28
N CYS A 21 -8.07 -7.38 -9.94
CA CYS A 21 -8.51 -8.78 -10.03
C CYS A 21 -8.25 -9.59 -8.75
N GLY A 22 -7.71 -8.96 -7.70
CA GLY A 22 -7.42 -9.62 -6.42
C GLY A 22 -6.23 -10.58 -6.43
N THR A 23 -5.62 -10.86 -7.60
CA THR A 23 -4.45 -11.77 -7.73
C THR A 23 -3.35 -11.42 -6.74
N ALA A 24 -2.70 -12.45 -6.21
CA ALA A 24 -1.71 -12.37 -5.17
C ALA A 24 -0.38 -12.96 -5.65
N TRP A 25 0.74 -12.32 -5.30
CA TRP A 25 2.09 -12.85 -5.58
C TRP A 25 3.08 -12.46 -4.49
N ARG A 26 4.00 -13.37 -4.18
CA ARG A 26 5.04 -13.15 -3.15
C ARG A 26 5.99 -12.04 -3.61
N ALA A 27 6.47 -11.24 -2.67
CA ALA A 27 7.44 -10.20 -2.94
C ALA A 27 8.55 -10.18 -1.89
N GLN A 28 9.71 -9.71 -2.30
CA GLN A 28 10.86 -9.58 -1.41
C GLN A 28 10.63 -8.47 -0.38
N TRP A 29 11.18 -8.68 0.81
CA TRP A 29 11.36 -7.64 1.81
C TRP A 29 12.47 -6.67 1.39
N LEU A 30 12.46 -5.47 1.97
CA LEU A 30 13.50 -4.45 1.79
C LEU A 30 13.79 -4.13 0.31
N ARG A 31 12.76 -4.15 -0.54
CA ARG A 31 12.84 -3.77 -1.94
C ARG A 31 11.63 -2.94 -2.36
N CYS A 32 11.87 -1.79 -2.96
CA CYS A 32 10.82 -0.98 -3.55
C CYS A 32 10.11 -1.77 -4.65
N THR A 33 8.79 -1.90 -4.52
CA THR A 33 7.96 -2.68 -5.45
C THR A 33 7.82 -2.03 -6.82
N TYR A 34 8.19 -0.74 -6.95
CA TYR A 34 8.04 0.02 -8.18
C TYR A 34 9.34 0.16 -8.96
N CYS A 35 10.41 0.67 -8.32
CA CYS A 35 11.70 0.92 -8.99
C CYS A 35 12.79 -0.09 -8.63
N GLY A 36 12.52 -1.04 -7.73
CA GLY A 36 13.48 -2.08 -7.35
C GLY A 36 14.60 -1.64 -6.39
N GLU A 37 14.59 -0.39 -5.90
CA GLU A 37 15.54 0.11 -4.88
C GLU A 37 15.64 -0.84 -3.69
N ALA A 38 16.87 -1.16 -3.27
CA ALA A 38 17.16 -2.11 -2.19
C ALA A 38 18.07 -1.53 -1.10
N ARG A 39 18.57 -0.30 -1.25
CA ARG A 39 19.36 0.36 -0.22
C ARG A 39 18.44 0.75 0.93
N HIS A 40 18.69 0.18 2.10
CA HIS A 40 17.89 0.42 3.31
C HIS A 40 17.68 1.91 3.60
N GLY A 41 18.73 2.75 3.46
CA GLY A 41 18.62 4.20 3.70
C GLY A 41 17.73 4.97 2.71
N GLN A 42 17.28 4.34 1.62
CA GLN A 42 16.32 4.91 0.66
C GLN A 42 14.91 4.37 0.82
N LEU A 43 14.72 3.42 1.74
CA LEU A 43 13.44 2.80 2.04
C LEU A 43 12.97 3.29 3.42
N GLY A 44 11.68 3.58 3.54
CA GLY A 44 11.11 4.05 4.80
C GLY A 44 9.73 3.46 5.03
N ALA A 45 9.15 3.80 6.18
CA ALA A 45 7.77 3.50 6.48
C ALA A 45 7.13 4.64 7.27
N LEU A 46 5.85 4.89 7.02
CA LEU A 46 5.00 5.77 7.81
C LEU A 46 3.93 4.92 8.48
N ALA A 47 3.77 5.07 9.79
CA ALA A 47 2.77 4.37 10.58
C ALA A 47 1.74 5.36 11.13
N ALA A 48 0.51 4.89 11.38
CA ALA A 48 -0.52 5.67 12.05
C ALA A 48 -0.15 5.89 13.53
N ALA A 49 -0.52 7.05 14.09
CA ALA A 49 -0.04 7.55 15.38
C ALA A 49 -0.54 6.80 16.63
N ALA A 50 -1.34 5.72 16.49
CA ALA A 50 -1.75 4.90 17.63
C ALA A 50 -2.00 3.44 17.23
N GLY A 51 -1.32 2.51 17.91
CA GLY A 51 -1.82 1.15 18.16
C GLY A 51 -1.86 0.13 17.01
N LEU A 52 -1.42 0.43 15.79
CA LEU A 52 -1.52 -0.51 14.67
C LEU A 52 -0.15 -0.79 14.02
N GLU A 53 0.65 -1.63 14.67
CA GLU A 53 1.74 -2.40 14.04
C GLU A 53 1.31 -3.11 12.74
N SER A 54 0.00 -3.26 12.55
CA SER A 54 -0.63 -3.94 11.43
C SER A 54 -0.78 -3.10 10.16
N ARG A 55 -0.52 -1.79 10.15
CA ARG A 55 -0.75 -0.94 8.95
C ARG A 55 0.35 0.12 8.78
N LYS A 56 0.92 0.22 7.59
CA LYS A 56 1.96 1.22 7.26
C LYS A 56 1.97 1.60 5.78
N ALA A 57 2.48 2.77 5.45
CA ALA A 57 2.87 3.12 4.08
C ALA A 57 4.39 2.92 3.93
N GLU A 58 4.80 1.93 3.14
CA GLU A 58 6.20 1.71 2.76
C GLU A 58 6.61 2.73 1.71
N THR A 59 7.63 3.55 1.99
CA THR A 59 8.05 4.67 1.14
C THR A 59 9.39 4.38 0.47
N CYS A 60 9.60 4.97 -0.71
CA CYS A 60 10.89 4.91 -1.42
C CYS A 60 11.34 6.34 -1.79
N ALA A 61 12.48 6.76 -1.25
CA ALA A 61 13.06 8.08 -1.54
C ALA A 61 13.53 8.21 -3.00
N THR A 62 13.94 7.11 -3.64
CA THR A 62 14.42 7.08 -5.03
C THR A 62 13.33 7.40 -6.05
N CYS A 63 12.15 6.77 -5.95
CA CYS A 63 11.04 7.00 -6.89
C CYS A 63 9.92 7.89 -6.32
N ARG A 64 10.05 8.31 -5.06
CA ARG A 64 9.05 9.12 -4.34
C ARG A 64 7.64 8.50 -4.32
N TYR A 65 7.56 7.17 -4.40
CA TYR A 65 6.30 6.44 -4.29
C TYR A 65 6.17 5.71 -2.96
N TYR A 66 4.93 5.38 -2.60
CA TYR A 66 4.63 4.51 -1.48
C TYR A 66 3.68 3.37 -1.83
N LEU A 67 3.69 2.33 -1.00
CA LEU A 67 2.77 1.20 -1.05
C LEU A 67 2.26 0.94 0.36
N LYS A 68 0.93 0.88 0.53
CA LYS A 68 0.37 0.46 1.82
C LYS A 68 0.66 -1.00 2.08
N SER A 69 0.91 -1.33 3.34
CA SER A 69 1.11 -2.69 3.82
C SER A 69 0.23 -2.93 5.02
N VAL A 70 -0.53 -4.04 5.00
CA VAL A 70 -1.48 -4.40 6.04
C VAL A 70 -1.23 -5.83 6.51
N ALA A 71 -1.24 -6.07 7.81
CA ALA A 71 -1.15 -7.39 8.38
C ALA A 71 -2.52 -8.08 8.33
N ALA A 72 -2.53 -9.34 7.90
CA ALA A 72 -3.73 -10.16 7.84
C ALA A 72 -3.38 -11.60 8.28
N LEU A 73 -4.19 -12.17 9.18
CA LEU A 73 -4.01 -13.56 9.61
C LEU A 73 -4.41 -14.54 8.50
N THR A 74 -5.44 -14.19 7.74
CA THR A 74 -5.93 -14.95 6.58
C THR A 74 -5.97 -14.07 5.33
N PRO A 75 -5.93 -14.67 4.13
CA PRO A 75 -6.01 -13.92 2.88
C PRO A 75 -7.26 -13.05 2.79
N LEU A 76 -7.08 -11.73 2.58
CA LEU A 76 -8.22 -10.83 2.34
C LEU A 76 -8.95 -11.22 1.04
N SER A 77 -10.28 -11.21 1.06
CA SER A 77 -11.08 -11.28 -0.17
C SER A 77 -10.77 -10.07 -1.08
N HIS A 78 -11.18 -10.12 -2.36
CA HIS A 78 -10.97 -8.97 -3.24
C HIS A 78 -11.76 -7.75 -2.78
N LEU A 79 -12.97 -7.92 -2.25
CA LEU A 79 -13.76 -6.81 -1.73
C LEU A 79 -13.11 -6.21 -0.46
N ASP A 80 -12.71 -7.05 0.49
CA ASP A 80 -12.07 -6.59 1.74
C ASP A 80 -10.74 -5.88 1.45
N LEU A 81 -10.02 -6.31 0.42
CA LEU A 81 -8.81 -5.64 -0.05
C LEU A 81 -9.09 -4.19 -0.46
N LEU A 82 -10.15 -3.95 -1.22
CA LEU A 82 -10.54 -2.61 -1.68
C LEU A 82 -11.01 -1.74 -0.52
N VAL A 83 -11.82 -2.31 0.37
CA VAL A 83 -12.31 -1.63 1.58
C VAL A 83 -11.13 -1.25 2.49
N THR A 84 -10.21 -2.19 2.73
CA THR A 84 -9.02 -1.95 3.56
C THR A 84 -8.14 -0.84 2.98
N ASP A 85 -8.03 -0.73 1.65
CA ASP A 85 -7.31 0.38 1.02
C ASP A 85 -7.97 1.73 1.33
N LEU A 86 -9.31 1.80 1.34
CA LEU A 86 -10.06 3.02 1.68
C LEU A 86 -10.02 3.34 3.18
N GLU A 87 -10.14 2.33 4.04
CA GLU A 87 -10.10 2.47 5.51
C GLU A 87 -8.76 2.98 6.05
N THR A 88 -7.73 2.98 5.21
CA THR A 88 -6.37 3.40 5.56
C THR A 88 -5.97 4.70 4.86
N VAL A 89 -6.95 5.53 4.50
CA VAL A 89 -6.75 6.80 3.77
C VAL A 89 -5.82 7.77 4.51
N GLU A 90 -5.79 7.72 5.84
CA GLU A 90 -4.88 8.51 6.68
C GLU A 90 -3.40 8.28 6.33
N LEU A 91 -3.04 7.07 5.89
CA LEU A 91 -1.69 6.76 5.41
C LEU A 91 -1.40 7.42 4.06
N ASP A 92 -2.40 7.52 3.17
CA ASP A 92 -2.23 8.23 1.90
C ASP A 92 -2.00 9.73 2.17
N VAL A 93 -2.77 10.32 3.10
CA VAL A 93 -2.62 11.72 3.50
C VAL A 93 -1.23 11.96 4.09
N ALA A 94 -0.82 11.16 5.08
CA ALA A 94 0.49 11.29 5.73
C ALA A 94 1.67 11.12 4.76
N ALA A 95 1.53 10.25 3.75
CA ALA A 95 2.52 10.05 2.70
C ALA A 95 2.58 11.25 1.75
N ARG A 96 1.42 11.77 1.33
CA ARG A 96 1.33 12.93 0.43
C ARG A 96 1.88 14.20 1.05
N GLU A 97 1.61 14.45 2.34
CA GLU A 97 2.19 15.58 3.08
C GLU A 97 3.72 15.54 3.11
N ARG A 98 4.30 14.34 3.07
CA ARG A 98 5.76 14.12 2.99
C ARG A 98 6.29 14.07 1.55
N GLY A 99 5.44 14.39 0.57
CA GLY A 99 5.77 14.45 -0.85
C GLY A 99 5.94 13.09 -1.52
N TYR A 100 5.27 12.05 -1.01
CA TYR A 100 5.20 10.74 -1.67
C TYR A 100 3.86 10.58 -2.41
N GLY A 101 3.92 9.97 -3.60
CA GLY A 101 2.75 9.69 -4.43
C GLY A 101 2.42 8.21 -4.51
N ARG A 102 1.19 7.90 -4.95
CA ARG A 102 0.94 6.62 -5.60
C ARG A 102 1.30 6.73 -7.07
N PRO A 103 1.83 5.67 -7.68
CA PRO A 103 2.22 5.74 -9.06
C PRO A 103 0.96 5.72 -9.96
N PRO A 104 0.94 6.44 -11.09
CA PRO A 104 -0.27 6.74 -11.90
C PRO A 104 -1.12 5.55 -12.41
N ALA A 105 -0.61 4.31 -12.42
CA ALA A 105 -1.32 3.09 -12.84
C ALA A 105 -1.73 2.18 -11.66
N SER A 106 -1.87 2.74 -10.45
CA SER A 106 -2.30 2.03 -9.23
C SER A 106 -3.79 2.26 -8.93
N GLY A 107 -4.67 1.95 -9.88
CA GLY A 107 -6.11 2.00 -9.63
C GLY A 107 -6.98 2.04 -10.87
N TYR A 108 -8.29 1.84 -10.67
CA TYR A 108 -9.30 2.14 -11.68
C TYR A 108 -9.56 3.64 -11.70
N ARG A 109 -9.58 4.28 -12.87
CA ARG A 109 -9.94 5.69 -12.98
C ARG A 109 -11.45 5.84 -12.75
N VAL A 110 -11.84 6.32 -11.58
CA VAL A 110 -13.23 6.69 -11.30
C VAL A 110 -13.45 8.12 -11.80
N THR A 111 -14.38 8.29 -12.73
CA THR A 111 -14.89 9.61 -13.10
C THR A 111 -15.98 9.99 -12.10
N CYS A 112 -15.66 10.85 -11.15
CA CYS A 112 -16.65 11.43 -10.24
C CYS A 112 -17.01 12.85 -10.70
N ARG A 113 -18.31 13.17 -10.68
CA ARG A 113 -18.82 14.54 -10.87
C ARG A 113 -19.52 14.93 -9.58
N VAL A 114 -19.01 15.94 -8.90
CA VAL A 114 -19.73 16.55 -7.77
C VAL A 114 -20.87 17.38 -8.35
N ALA A 115 -22.11 16.97 -8.10
CA ALA A 115 -23.27 17.79 -8.43
C ALA A 115 -23.59 18.71 -7.23
N PRO A 116 -23.87 20.00 -7.44
CA PRO A 116 -24.46 20.83 -6.40
C PRO A 116 -25.86 20.31 -6.04
N ALA A 117 -26.26 20.53 -4.78
CA ALA A 117 -27.59 20.22 -4.27
C ALA A 117 -28.67 21.09 -4.90
#